data_AF-A0A954H8G8-F1
#
_entry.id   AF-A0A954H8G8-F1
#
_cell.length_a   1.000
_cell.length_b   1.000
_cell.length_c   1.000
_cell.angle_alpha   90.00
_cell.angle_beta   90.00
_cell.angle_gamma   90.00
#
_symmetry.space_group_name_H-M   'P 1'
#
loop_
_entity.id
_entity.type
_entity.pdbx_description
1 polymer ?
#
loop_
_entity_poly.entity_id
_entity_poly.type
_entity_poly.pdbx_seq_one_letter_code
_entity_poly.pdbx_strand_id
1 'polypeptide(L)'
;PTAPGGADNAAGPAVPPALTTKGAKIAMMKPKTFVRSPTLRFTPYSWAKLLYLRDRGETEVGGLGISCPESLLLVEEVELVRQLCSVVTVAFDDESVADFYDRQTDAGRQPQEFSRIWIHTHPGACARPSQTDEQTFRRVFGGSDWAVMFILAQDWANIRTVKI
;
A
#
# COMPACT_ATOMS: atom_id res chain seq x y z
N PRO A 1 92.46 -49.93 1.42
CA PRO A 1 93.15 -48.96 2.30
C PRO A 1 92.14 -48.02 2.99
N THR A 2 92.02 -48.18 4.31
CA THR A 2 91.62 -47.18 5.32
C THR A 2 90.34 -46.36 5.15
N ALA A 3 89.35 -46.64 6.02
CA ALA A 3 88.36 -45.69 6.57
C ALA A 3 89.07 -44.55 7.36
N PRO A 4 88.44 -43.43 7.78
CA PRO A 4 87.25 -43.32 8.66
C PRO A 4 86.30 -42.15 8.24
N GLY A 5 85.21 -41.71 8.89
CA GLY A 5 84.52 -41.95 10.16
C GLY A 5 83.60 -40.74 10.50
N GLY A 6 82.69 -40.92 11.47
CA GLY A 6 81.97 -39.85 12.21
C GLY A 6 80.68 -39.34 11.54
N ALA A 7 79.49 -39.77 11.95
CA ALA A 7 78.70 -39.38 13.13
C ALA A 7 78.13 -37.94 13.04
N ASP A 8 76.80 -37.80 13.01
CA ASP A 8 76.06 -36.94 13.95
C ASP A 8 74.54 -37.16 13.85
N ASN A 9 73.93 -37.36 15.03
CA ASN A 9 72.50 -37.50 15.27
C ASN A 9 71.82 -36.13 15.23
N ALA A 10 70.66 -36.02 14.59
CA ALA A 10 69.70 -34.96 14.88
C ALA A 10 68.26 -35.46 14.75
N ALA A 11 67.47 -35.16 15.78
CA ALA A 11 66.12 -35.63 16.06
C ALA A 11 65.10 -35.31 14.95
N GLY A 12 64.16 -36.23 14.72
CA GLY A 12 63.05 -36.05 13.78
C GLY A 12 61.92 -35.16 14.33
N PRO A 13 61.06 -34.60 13.47
CA PRO A 13 59.82 -33.99 13.91
C PRO A 13 58.62 -34.95 13.74
N ALA A 14 57.80 -34.96 14.79
CA ALA A 14 56.56 -35.71 14.90
C ALA A 14 55.47 -35.24 13.91
N VAL A 15 54.68 -36.19 13.43
CA VAL A 15 53.48 -35.99 12.62
C VAL A 15 52.35 -35.42 13.50
N PRO A 16 51.67 -34.31 13.14
CA PRO A 16 50.53 -33.82 13.90
C PRO A 16 49.28 -34.70 13.65
N PRO A 17 48.42 -34.90 14.68
CA PRO A 17 47.20 -35.70 14.54
C PRO A 17 46.09 -34.96 13.77
N ALA A 18 45.26 -35.74 13.08
CA ALA A 18 44.13 -35.28 12.28
C ALA A 18 43.06 -34.56 13.12
N LEU A 19 42.65 -33.37 12.67
CA LEU A 19 41.58 -32.59 13.29
C LEU A 19 40.21 -33.12 12.83
N THR A 20 39.42 -33.61 13.77
CA THR A 20 38.04 -34.06 13.55
C THR A 20 37.08 -32.87 13.50
N THR A 21 36.26 -32.76 12.46
CA THR A 21 35.26 -31.70 12.33
C THR A 21 33.99 -32.10 13.09
N LYS A 22 33.69 -31.44 14.22
CA LYS A 22 32.39 -31.56 14.91
C LYS A 22 31.33 -30.80 14.11
N GLY A 23 30.22 -31.47 13.79
CA GLY A 23 29.07 -30.88 13.09
C GLY A 23 28.40 -29.76 13.89
N ALA A 24 28.35 -28.57 13.32
CA ALA A 24 27.54 -27.47 13.84
C ALA A 24 26.07 -27.70 13.49
N LYS A 25 25.19 -27.71 14.50
CA LYS A 25 23.74 -27.72 14.30
C LYS A 25 23.30 -26.31 13.87
N ILE A 26 22.91 -26.15 12.62
CA ILE A 26 22.28 -24.92 12.13
C ILE A 26 20.87 -24.86 12.72
N ALA A 27 20.64 -23.89 13.60
CA ALA A 27 19.29 -23.60 14.09
C ALA A 27 18.46 -23.05 12.93
N MET A 28 17.40 -23.78 12.57
CA MET A 28 16.46 -23.41 11.52
C MET A 28 15.63 -22.23 12.02
N MET A 29 16.01 -21.00 11.65
CA MET A 29 15.22 -19.80 11.91
C MET A 29 13.88 -19.94 11.20
N LYS A 30 12.78 -19.87 11.96
CA LYS A 30 11.43 -19.80 11.39
C LYS A 30 11.36 -18.60 10.44
N PRO A 31 10.89 -18.76 9.20
CA PRO A 31 10.75 -17.63 8.28
C PRO A 31 9.81 -16.60 8.91
N LYS A 32 10.30 -15.37 9.10
CA LYS A 32 9.45 -14.25 9.46
C LYS A 32 8.50 -14.01 8.30
N THR A 33 7.23 -14.36 8.48
CA THR A 33 6.16 -14.02 7.53
C THR A 33 6.06 -12.49 7.49
N PHE A 34 6.56 -11.89 6.42
CA PHE A 34 6.32 -10.49 6.14
C PHE A 34 4.85 -10.34 5.75
N VAL A 35 4.02 -9.88 6.69
CA VAL A 35 2.66 -9.44 6.35
C VAL A 35 2.81 -8.21 5.48
N ARG A 36 2.56 -8.33 4.18
CA ARG A 36 2.60 -7.17 3.27
C ARG A 36 1.47 -6.22 3.69
N SER A 37 1.82 -4.97 3.96
CA SER A 37 0.83 -3.94 4.22
C SER A 37 -0.11 -3.82 3.02
N PRO A 38 -1.44 -3.81 3.23
CA PRO A 38 -2.39 -3.84 2.13
C PRO A 38 -2.32 -2.53 1.32
N THR A 39 -1.97 -2.63 0.04
CA THR A 39 -1.74 -1.51 -0.90
C THR A 39 -2.98 -1.23 -1.75
N LEU A 40 -3.44 0.02 -1.78
CA LEU A 40 -4.44 0.49 -2.75
C LEU A 40 -3.77 0.70 -4.12
N ARG A 41 -4.38 0.18 -5.18
CA ARG A 41 -3.90 0.21 -6.56
C ARG A 41 -4.97 0.82 -7.45
N PHE A 42 -4.55 1.44 -8.54
CA PHE A 42 -5.42 2.02 -9.56
C PHE A 42 -5.09 1.41 -10.92
N THR A 43 -6.10 1.17 -11.74
CA THR A 43 -5.88 0.92 -13.17
C THR A 43 -5.31 2.18 -13.83
N PRO A 44 -4.61 2.07 -14.97
CA PRO A 44 -4.12 3.25 -15.69
C PRO A 44 -5.23 4.24 -16.03
N TYR A 45 -6.43 3.73 -16.34
CA TYR A 45 -7.60 4.54 -16.65
C TYR A 45 -8.13 5.30 -15.43
N SER A 46 -8.36 4.62 -14.29
CA SER A 46 -8.82 5.30 -13.08
C SER A 46 -7.79 6.30 -12.56
N TRP A 47 -6.50 5.99 -12.68
CA TRP A 47 -5.43 6.92 -12.34
C TRP A 47 -5.42 8.16 -13.24
N ALA A 48 -5.54 8.00 -14.55
CA ALA A 48 -5.60 9.13 -15.47
C ALA A 48 -6.82 10.04 -15.20
N LYS A 49 -7.98 9.44 -14.89
CA LYS A 49 -9.17 10.18 -14.49
C LYS A 49 -8.93 10.98 -13.22
N LEU A 50 -8.30 10.40 -12.20
CA LEU A 50 -7.96 11.11 -10.96
C LEU A 50 -7.01 12.29 -11.18
N LEU A 51 -5.99 12.13 -12.02
CA LEU A 51 -5.09 13.22 -12.38
C LEU A 51 -5.85 14.36 -13.08
N TYR A 52 -6.74 14.03 -14.00
CA TYR A 52 -7.59 15.02 -14.66
C TYR A 52 -8.49 15.76 -13.66
N LEU A 53 -9.12 15.05 -12.71
CA LEU A 53 -9.98 15.66 -11.68
C LEU A 53 -9.21 16.60 -10.76
N ARG A 54 -8.01 16.18 -10.33
CA ARG A 54 -7.10 16.98 -9.50
C ARG A 54 -6.67 18.28 -10.17
N ASP A 55 -6.48 18.24 -11.49
CA ASP A 55 -6.01 19.37 -12.29
C ASP A 55 -7.17 20.18 -12.89
N ARG A 56 -8.43 19.82 -12.59
CA ARG A 56 -9.61 20.42 -13.25
C ARG A 56 -9.86 21.87 -12.84
N GLY A 57 -9.41 22.27 -11.66
CA GLY A 57 -9.61 23.60 -11.09
C GLY A 57 -8.97 23.75 -9.70
N GLU A 58 -9.31 24.84 -9.01
CA GLU A 58 -8.71 25.22 -7.73
C GLU A 58 -9.44 24.63 -6.51
N THR A 59 -10.47 23.81 -6.72
CA THR A 59 -11.29 23.22 -5.66
C THR A 59 -10.97 21.75 -5.45
N GLU A 60 -11.32 21.22 -4.28
CA GLU A 60 -11.36 19.79 -4.05
C GLU A 60 -12.43 19.11 -4.90
N VAL A 61 -12.13 17.93 -5.41
CA VAL A 61 -13.07 17.09 -6.15
C VAL A 61 -13.09 15.72 -5.49
N GLY A 62 -14.28 15.26 -5.12
CA GLY A 62 -14.50 13.96 -4.50
C GLY A 62 -15.09 12.95 -5.47
N GLY A 63 -14.77 11.68 -5.28
CA GLY A 63 -15.31 10.55 -6.04
C GLY A 63 -15.40 9.27 -5.23
N LEU A 64 -16.13 8.31 -5.79
CA LEU A 64 -16.33 6.97 -5.24
C LEU A 64 -15.55 5.97 -6.09
N GLY A 65 -14.68 5.19 -5.45
CA GLY A 65 -13.87 4.18 -6.13
C GLY A 65 -14.65 2.88 -6.33
N ILE A 66 -14.74 2.45 -7.58
CA ILE A 66 -15.28 1.14 -7.98
C ILE A 66 -14.11 0.18 -8.15
N SER A 67 -14.15 -0.94 -7.45
CA SER A 67 -13.07 -1.91 -7.36
C SER A 67 -13.34 -3.18 -8.16
N CYS A 68 -12.27 -3.84 -8.57
CA CYS A 68 -12.30 -5.19 -9.11
C CYS A 68 -12.90 -6.18 -8.08
N PRO A 69 -13.89 -7.01 -8.43
CA PRO A 69 -14.52 -7.96 -7.50
C PRO A 69 -13.54 -8.99 -6.94
N GLU A 70 -12.53 -9.39 -7.72
CA GLU A 70 -11.47 -10.31 -7.29
C GLU A 70 -10.38 -9.62 -6.47
N SER A 71 -10.34 -8.27 -6.47
CA SER A 71 -9.35 -7.49 -5.74
C SER A 71 -9.90 -6.14 -5.31
N LEU A 72 -10.53 -6.11 -4.14
CA LEU A 72 -11.19 -4.90 -3.60
C LEU A 72 -10.24 -3.73 -3.25
N LEU A 73 -8.93 -3.88 -3.47
CA LEU A 73 -7.94 -2.81 -3.36
C LEU A 73 -7.39 -2.39 -4.73
N LEU A 74 -7.95 -2.89 -5.82
CA LEU A 74 -7.68 -2.44 -7.19
C LEU A 74 -8.89 -1.63 -7.67
N VAL A 75 -8.72 -0.31 -7.75
CA VAL A 75 -9.72 0.63 -8.24
C VAL A 75 -9.70 0.65 -9.76
N GLU A 76 -10.79 0.25 -10.39
CA GLU A 76 -10.95 0.19 -11.84
C GLU A 76 -11.58 1.46 -12.41
N GLU A 77 -12.40 2.15 -11.62
CA GLU A 77 -13.09 3.38 -11.99
C GLU A 77 -13.27 4.28 -10.76
N VAL A 78 -13.30 5.59 -10.99
CA VAL A 78 -13.67 6.62 -10.01
C VAL A 78 -14.89 7.37 -10.55
N GLU A 79 -16.02 7.23 -9.88
CA GLU A 79 -17.25 7.88 -10.29
C GLU A 79 -17.51 9.15 -9.47
N LEU A 80 -18.00 10.20 -10.14
CA LEU A 80 -18.44 11.42 -9.49
C LEU A 80 -19.95 11.35 -9.24
N VAL A 81 -20.35 11.88 -8.10
CA VAL A 81 -21.74 12.25 -7.82
C VAL A 81 -21.84 13.78 -7.81
N ARG A 82 -23.06 14.33 -7.87
CA ARG A 82 -23.27 15.76 -7.64
C ARG A 82 -22.68 16.14 -6.29
N GLN A 83 -21.98 17.28 -6.27
CA GLN A 83 -21.19 17.68 -5.11
C GLN A 83 -20.98 19.19 -5.09
N LEU A 84 -20.82 19.74 -3.89
CA LEU A 84 -20.35 21.09 -3.66
C LEU A 84 -18.85 21.04 -3.39
N CYS A 85 -18.09 21.78 -4.18
CA CYS A 85 -16.64 21.83 -4.12
C CYS A 85 -16.17 23.20 -3.62
N SER A 86 -15.22 23.21 -2.72
CA SER A 86 -14.49 24.41 -2.30
C SER A 86 -12.99 24.11 -2.24
N VAL A 87 -12.18 25.11 -1.92
CA VAL A 87 -10.72 24.96 -1.81
C VAL A 87 -10.27 24.17 -0.57
N VAL A 88 -11.18 23.86 0.36
CA VAL A 88 -10.87 23.20 1.65
C VAL A 88 -11.83 22.06 2.03
N THR A 89 -12.85 21.80 1.21
CA THR A 89 -13.80 20.72 1.47
C THR A 89 -14.60 20.37 0.21
N VAL A 90 -15.04 19.11 0.14
CA VAL A 90 -16.06 18.60 -0.77
C VAL A 90 -17.22 17.95 0.00
N ALA A 91 -18.45 18.23 -0.42
CA ALA A 91 -19.66 17.63 0.14
C ALA A 91 -20.52 17.00 -0.97
N PHE A 92 -20.83 15.71 -0.84
CA PHE A 92 -21.70 15.03 -1.79
C PHE A 92 -23.16 15.35 -1.55
N ASP A 93 -23.91 15.42 -2.64
CA ASP A 93 -25.37 15.51 -2.62
C ASP A 93 -25.97 14.12 -2.34
N ASP A 94 -26.77 14.02 -1.27
CA ASP A 94 -27.28 12.74 -0.77
C ASP A 94 -28.16 11.99 -1.78
N GLU A 95 -28.97 12.73 -2.57
CA GLU A 95 -29.81 12.13 -3.62
C GLU A 95 -28.94 11.55 -4.74
N SER A 96 -27.90 12.27 -5.17
CA SER A 96 -26.97 11.76 -6.18
C SER A 96 -26.15 10.56 -5.69
N VAL A 97 -25.90 10.46 -4.38
CA VAL A 97 -25.29 9.26 -3.78
C VAL A 97 -26.27 8.10 -3.81
N ALA A 98 -27.53 8.30 -3.45
CA ALA A 98 -28.55 7.26 -3.55
C ALA A 98 -28.69 6.73 -4.99
N ASP A 99 -28.79 7.63 -5.97
CA ASP A 99 -28.84 7.28 -7.39
C ASP A 99 -27.61 6.49 -7.85
N PHE A 100 -26.43 6.79 -7.29
CA PHE A 100 -25.23 6.01 -7.54
C PHE A 100 -25.36 4.59 -6.98
N TYR A 101 -25.81 4.44 -5.74
CA TYR A 101 -25.99 3.12 -5.11
C TYR A 101 -26.99 2.25 -5.89
N ASP A 102 -28.10 2.83 -6.33
CA ASP A 102 -29.10 2.11 -7.12
C ASP A 102 -28.51 1.63 -8.44
N ARG A 103 -27.80 2.51 -9.18
CA ARG A 103 -27.15 2.13 -10.45
C ARG A 103 -26.09 1.05 -10.28
N GLN A 104 -25.29 1.08 -9.20
CA GLN A 104 -24.30 0.03 -8.96
C GLN A 104 -24.96 -1.31 -8.61
N THR A 105 -26.05 -1.26 -7.83
CA THR A 105 -26.85 -2.44 -7.47
C THR A 105 -27.52 -3.06 -8.70
N ASP A 106 -28.13 -2.24 -9.55
CA ASP A 106 -28.76 -2.67 -10.81
C ASP A 106 -27.74 -3.27 -11.78
N ALA A 107 -26.49 -2.80 -11.73
CA ALA A 107 -25.37 -3.38 -12.47
C ALA A 107 -24.81 -4.67 -11.85
N GLY A 108 -25.42 -5.18 -10.78
CA GLY A 108 -25.08 -6.44 -10.12
C GLY A 108 -23.87 -6.39 -9.19
N ARG A 109 -23.34 -5.20 -8.89
CA ARG A 109 -22.18 -5.06 -8.01
C ARG A 109 -22.56 -5.24 -6.54
N GLN A 110 -21.66 -5.84 -5.79
CA GLN A 110 -21.77 -5.92 -4.34
C GLN A 110 -21.33 -4.59 -3.71
N PRO A 111 -21.92 -4.17 -2.57
CA PRO A 111 -21.53 -2.93 -1.89
C PRO A 111 -20.03 -2.81 -1.66
N GLN A 112 -19.36 -3.92 -1.33
CA GLN A 112 -17.92 -3.96 -1.13
C GLN A 112 -17.06 -3.56 -2.35
N GLU A 113 -17.64 -3.56 -3.55
CA GLU A 113 -16.97 -3.13 -4.77
C GLU A 113 -17.02 -1.61 -4.95
N PHE A 114 -18.06 -0.90 -4.46
CA PHE A 114 -18.30 0.51 -4.81
C PHE A 114 -18.56 1.44 -3.61
N SER A 115 -18.87 0.90 -2.43
CA SER A 115 -19.35 1.67 -1.27
C SER A 115 -18.27 1.90 -0.20
N ARG A 116 -16.99 1.70 -0.53
CA ARG A 116 -15.91 1.58 0.48
C ARG A 116 -14.74 2.51 0.29
N ILE A 117 -14.54 3.03 -0.92
CA ILE A 117 -13.38 3.84 -1.26
C ILE A 117 -13.89 5.24 -1.54
N TRP A 118 -13.61 6.15 -0.63
CA TRP A 118 -13.78 7.57 -0.86
C TRP A 118 -12.46 8.17 -1.29
N ILE A 119 -12.50 8.92 -2.38
CA ILE A 119 -11.35 9.60 -2.95
C ILE A 119 -11.66 11.09 -2.99
N HIS A 120 -10.72 11.94 -2.59
CA HIS A 120 -10.81 13.37 -2.88
C HIS A 120 -9.43 13.96 -3.22
N THR A 121 -9.45 15.06 -3.96
CA THR A 121 -8.23 15.76 -4.39
C THR A 121 -8.00 16.98 -3.53
N HIS A 122 -6.74 17.27 -3.21
CA HIS A 122 -6.35 18.55 -2.64
C HIS A 122 -5.64 19.39 -3.72
N PRO A 123 -6.12 20.62 -4.00
CA PRO A 123 -5.48 21.51 -4.98
C PRO A 123 -4.10 22.01 -4.52
N GLY A 124 -3.76 21.85 -3.24
CA GLY A 124 -2.44 22.16 -2.68
C GLY A 124 -1.45 20.99 -2.67
N ALA A 125 -0.31 21.19 -2.02
CA ALA A 125 0.78 20.20 -1.91
C ALA A 125 0.66 19.30 -0.66
N CYS A 126 -0.53 19.13 -0.09
CA CYS A 126 -0.71 18.37 1.15
C CYS A 126 -1.78 17.31 0.97
N ALA A 127 -1.39 16.03 1.00
CA ALA A 127 -2.33 14.89 0.98
C ALA A 127 -2.74 14.42 2.38
N ARG A 128 -2.56 15.24 3.42
CA ARG A 128 -3.01 14.88 4.78
C ARG A 128 -4.49 15.21 4.92
N PRO A 129 -5.29 14.33 5.55
CA PRO A 129 -6.66 14.66 5.85
C PRO A 129 -6.70 15.85 6.81
N SER A 130 -7.64 16.75 6.54
CA SER A 130 -8.09 17.77 7.48
C SER A 130 -8.99 17.13 8.54
N GLN A 131 -9.27 17.89 9.60
CA GLN A 131 -10.26 17.49 10.59
C GLN A 131 -11.66 17.30 9.97
N THR A 132 -12.00 18.09 8.95
CA THR A 132 -13.26 17.98 8.21
C THR A 132 -13.34 16.65 7.45
N ASP A 133 -12.23 16.22 6.85
CA ASP A 133 -12.17 14.95 6.11
C ASP A 133 -12.34 13.76 7.04
N GLU A 134 -11.66 13.77 8.19
CA GLU A 134 -11.78 12.72 9.20
C GLU A 134 -13.20 12.63 9.78
N GLN A 135 -13.83 13.78 10.06
CA GLN A 135 -15.21 13.83 10.56
C GLN A 135 -16.21 13.34 9.50
N THR A 136 -16.03 13.76 8.25
CA THR A 136 -16.89 13.33 7.13
C THR A 136 -16.75 11.83 6.91
N PHE A 137 -15.52 11.32 6.87
CA PHE A 137 -15.26 9.90 6.68
C PHE A 137 -15.86 9.07 7.81
N ARG A 138 -15.66 9.48 9.08
CA ARG A 138 -16.24 8.79 10.25
C ARG A 138 -17.76 8.83 10.26
N ARG A 139 -18.38 9.93 9.82
CA ARG A 139 -19.84 10.06 9.74
C ARG A 139 -20.44 9.14 8.67
N VAL A 140 -19.79 9.04 7.50
CA VAL A 140 -20.31 8.32 6.33
C VAL A 140 -19.99 6.82 6.39
N PHE A 141 -18.74 6.48 6.73
CA PHE A 141 -18.26 5.09 6.71
C PHE A 141 -18.23 4.45 8.10
N GLY A 142 -18.52 5.21 9.16
CA GLY A 142 -18.50 4.70 10.53
C GLY A 142 -17.10 4.31 11.01
N GLY A 143 -17.03 3.37 11.95
CA GLY A 143 -15.78 2.73 12.40
C GLY A 143 -15.40 1.51 11.57
N SER A 144 -15.64 1.57 10.26
CA SER A 144 -15.43 0.45 9.35
C SER A 144 -13.95 0.23 9.04
N ASP A 145 -13.38 -0.88 9.51
CA ASP A 145 -11.97 -1.27 9.28
C ASP A 145 -11.63 -1.53 7.80
N TRP A 146 -12.64 -1.50 6.93
CA TRP A 146 -12.53 -1.87 5.53
C TRP A 146 -12.76 -0.70 4.57
N ALA A 147 -13.21 0.46 5.07
CA ALA A 147 -13.32 1.67 4.27
C ALA A 147 -11.94 2.33 4.06
N VAL A 148 -11.76 3.01 2.93
CA VAL A 148 -10.50 3.67 2.59
C VAL A 148 -10.80 5.12 2.20
N MET A 149 -10.06 6.04 2.83
CA MET A 149 -9.95 7.42 2.39
C MET A 149 -8.63 7.60 1.63
N PHE A 150 -8.73 8.04 0.38
CA PHE A 150 -7.57 8.31 -0.47
C PHE A 150 -7.54 9.77 -0.86
N ILE A 151 -6.39 10.42 -0.66
CA ILE A 151 -6.19 11.84 -0.94
C ILE A 151 -5.08 12.00 -1.95
N LEU A 152 -5.36 12.72 -3.04
CA LEU A 152 -4.39 13.06 -4.08
C LEU A 152 -4.12 14.57 -4.10
N ALA A 153 -2.89 14.96 -3.78
CA ALA A 153 -2.42 16.34 -3.86
C ALA A 153 -1.80 16.65 -5.23
N GLN A 154 -1.73 17.93 -5.62
CA GLN A 154 -1.14 18.37 -6.88
C GLN A 154 0.37 18.13 -6.97
N ASP A 155 1.09 18.09 -5.86
CA ASP A 155 2.51 17.77 -5.90
C ASP A 155 2.71 16.26 -6.05
N TRP A 156 3.37 15.86 -7.15
CA TRP A 156 3.61 14.46 -7.52
C TRP A 156 4.39 13.64 -6.47
N ALA A 157 4.86 14.27 -5.40
CA ALA A 157 5.56 13.66 -4.28
C ALA A 157 4.63 13.19 -3.14
N ASN A 158 3.39 13.69 -3.02
CA ASN A 158 2.51 13.38 -1.89
C ASN A 158 1.25 12.63 -2.30
N ILE A 159 1.30 11.31 -2.18
CA ILE A 159 0.14 10.42 -2.22
C ILE A 159 -0.08 9.88 -0.81
N ARG A 160 -1.32 9.96 -0.30
CA ARG A 160 -1.65 9.38 1.00
C ARG A 160 -2.88 8.48 0.93
N THR A 161 -2.72 7.28 1.48
CA THR A 161 -3.83 6.38 1.79
C THR A 161 -3.98 6.32 3.30
N VAL A 162 -5.17 6.62 3.81
CA VAL A 162 -5.51 6.49 5.23
C VAL A 162 -6.48 5.33 5.37
N LYS A 163 -6.12 4.37 6.23
CA LYS A 163 -7.00 3.31 6.73
C LYS A 163 -7.29 3.64 8.19
N ILE A 164 -8.56 3.54 8.59
CA ILE A 164 -8.95 3.50 10.00
C ILE A 164 -9.20 2.03 10.32
#